data_AF-A0A534ZMY4-F1
#
_entry.id   AF-A0A534ZMY4-F1
#
_cell.length_a   1.000
_cell.length_b   1.000
_cell.length_c   1.000
_cell.angle_alpha   90.00
_cell.angle_beta   90.00
_cell.angle_gamma   90.00
#
_symmetry.space_group_name_H-M   'P 1'
#
loop_
_entity.id
_entity.type
_entity.pdbx_description
1 polymer ?
#
loop_
_entity_poly.entity_id
_entity_poly.type
_entity_poly.pdbx_seq_one_letter_code
_entity_poly.pdbx_strand_id
1 'polypeptide(L)' 'MPILRKLKEHLDANGVAYEVRTHSPAFTAQEIAAAQHVPGREMAKV' A
#
# COMPACT_ATOMS: atom_id res chain seq x y z
N MET A 1 0.40 -8.11 -10.70
CA MET A 1 -0.33 -6.82 -10.60
C MET A 1 -0.75 -6.65 -9.14
N PRO A 2 -0.34 -5.60 -8.42
CA PRO A 2 -0.27 -5.61 -6.96
C PRO A 2 -1.58 -5.23 -6.26
N ILE A 3 -2.59 -4.74 -7.00
CA ILE A 3 -3.88 -4.34 -6.45
C ILE A 3 -4.97 -5.32 -6.89
N LEU A 4 -5.80 -5.76 -5.94
CA LEU A 4 -6.99 -6.55 -6.24
C LEU A 4 -7.93 -5.72 -7.13
N ARG A 5 -8.35 -6.28 -8.26
CA ARG A 5 -9.23 -5.59 -9.23
C ARG A 5 -10.47 -4.97 -8.58
N LYS A 6 -11.12 -5.71 -7.68
CA LYS A 6 -12.30 -5.24 -6.94
C LYS A 6 -12.00 -4.02 -6.06
N LEU A 7 -10.82 -3.97 -5.44
CA LEU A 7 -10.41 -2.84 -4.60
C LEU A 7 -10.17 -1.60 -5.48
N LYS A 8 -9.48 -1.78 -6.61
CA LYS A 8 -9.26 -0.71 -7.58
C LYS A 8 -10.59 -0.11 -8.06
N GLU A 9 -11.49 -0.94 -8.55
CA GLU A 9 -12.82 -0.51 -9.02
C GLU A 9 -13.59 0.26 -7.94
N HIS A 10 -13.49 -0.16 -6.67
CA HIS A 10 -14.13 0.52 -5.55
C HIS A 10 -13.51 1.90 -5.27
N LEU A 11 -12.19 2.01 -5.24
CA LEU A 11 -11.51 3.30 -5.00
C LEU A 11 -11.76 4.29 -6.14
N ASP A 12 -11.68 3.82 -7.39
CA ASP A 12 -11.94 4.60 -8.60
C ASP A 12 -13.39 5.12 -8.60
N ALA A 13 -14.37 4.27 -8.29
CA ALA A 13 -15.79 4.66 -8.27
C ALA A 13 -16.12 5.71 -7.19
N ASN A 14 -15.35 5.76 -6.11
CA ASN A 14 -15.51 6.75 -5.04
C ASN A 14 -14.62 7.98 -5.23
N GLY A 15 -13.83 8.05 -6.31
CA GLY A 15 -12.92 9.18 -6.56
C GLY A 15 -11.82 9.33 -5.50
N VAL A 16 -11.43 8.24 -4.84
CA VAL A 16 -10.38 8.26 -3.81
C VAL A 16 -9.02 8.31 -4.48
N ALA A 17 -8.21 9.31 -4.15
CA ALA A 17 -6.84 9.40 -4.63
C ALA A 17 -5.96 8.33 -3.96
N TYR A 18 -5.18 7.59 -4.75
CA TYR A 18 -4.24 6.59 -4.26
C TYR A 18 -3.02 6.48 -5.20
N GLU A 19 -1.92 5.93 -4.68
CA GLU A 19 -0.75 5.57 -5.46
C GLU A 19 -0.35 4.11 -5.20
N VAL A 20 0.28 3.46 -6.18
CA VAL A 20 0.77 2.09 -6.06
C VAL A 20 2.29 2.12 -6.17
N ARG A 21 2.99 1.81 -5.08
CA ARG A 21 4.45 1.70 -5.04
C ARG A 21 4.86 0.23 -5.03
N THR A 22 5.95 -0.08 -5.72
CA THR A 22 6.55 -1.42 -5.71
C THR A 22 7.83 -1.37 -4.90
N HIS A 23 8.03 -2.35 -4.02
CA HIS A 23 9.24 -2.50 -3.21
C HIS A 23 9.72 -3.96 -3.22
N SER A 24 10.95 -4.20 -2.77
CA SER A 24 11.46 -5.55 -2.53
C SER A 24 10.61 -6.30 -1.51
N PRO A 25 10.47 -7.63 -1.58
CA PRO A 25 9.67 -8.39 -0.62
C PRO A 25 10.03 -8.05 0.84
N ALA A 26 9.00 -7.74 1.63
CA ALA A 26 9.08 -7.42 3.05
C ALA A 26 7.87 -8.07 3.72
N PHE A 27 8.05 -8.62 4.92
CA PHE A 27 7.06 -9.49 5.55
C PHE A 27 6.46 -8.89 6.83
N THR A 28 7.04 -7.81 7.34
CA THR A 28 6.51 -7.05 8.47
C THR A 28 6.12 -5.64 8.06
N ALA A 29 5.15 -5.05 8.78
CA ALA A 29 4.72 -3.67 8.54
C ALA A 29 5.90 -2.68 8.68
N GLN A 30 6.82 -2.93 9.61
CA GLN A 30 7.99 -2.10 9.84
C GLN A 30 8.99 -2.17 8.69
N GLU A 31 9.24 -3.35 8.14
CA GLU A 31 10.09 -3.53 6.96
C GLU A 31 9.48 -2.84 5.73
N ILE A 32 8.16 -2.96 5.54
CA ILE A 32 7.44 -2.30 4.45
C ILE A 32 7.55 -0.78 4.58
N ALA A 33 7.37 -0.24 5.79
CA ALA A 33 7.49 1.19 6.06
C ALA A 33 8.91 1.70 5.75
N ALA A 34 9.93 0.97 6.20
CA ALA A 34 11.33 1.29 5.92
C ALA A 34 11.65 1.25 4.41
N ALA A 35 11.17 0.22 3.71
CA ALA A 35 11.38 0.06 2.26
C ALA A 35 10.71 1.17 1.43
N GLN A 36 9.64 1.77 1.95
CA GLN A 36 8.93 2.87 1.30
C GLN A 36 9.33 4.25 1.84
N HIS A 37 10.32 4.32 2.75
CA HIS A 37 10.75 5.56 3.41
C HIS A 37 9.61 6.32 4.11
N VAL A 38 8.66 5.59 4.73
CA VAL A 38 7.55 6.17 5.50
C VAL A 38 7.69 5.85 6.99
N PRO A 39 7.20 6.72 7.91
CA PRO A 39 7.19 6.41 9.34
C PRO A 39 6.36 5.17 9.66
N GLY A 40 6.92 4.23 10.43
CA GLY A 40 6.22 2.97 10.75
C GLY A 40 4.88 3.15 11.48
N ARG A 41 4.65 4.27 12.17
CA ARG A 41 3.38 4.59 12.85
C ARG A 41 2.24 4.92 11.87
N GLU A 42 2.56 5.33 10.64
CA GLU A 42 1.59 5.65 9.58
C GLU A 42 1.25 4.43 8.73
N MET A 43 2.01 3.34 8.89
CA MET A 43 1.77 2.08 8.22
C MET A 43 0.67 1.29 8.92
N ALA A 44 -0.40 0.97 8.20
CA ALA A 44 -1.40 0.02 8.67
C ALA A 44 -0.81 -1.40 8.71
N LYS A 45 -1.10 -2.14 9.79
CA LYS A 45 -0.65 -3.53 9.92
C LYS A 45 -1.36 -4.40 8.88
N VAL A 46 -0.59 -5.24 8.19
CA VAL A 46 -1.08 -6.32 7.32
C VAL A 46 -1.36 -7.59 8.12
#